data_AF-A0A972P5A1-F1
#
_entry.id   AF-A0A972P5A1-F1
#
_cell.length_a   1.000
_cell.length_b   1.000
_cell.length_c   1.000
_cell.angle_alpha   90.00
_cell.angle_beta   90.00
_cell.angle_gamma   90.00
#
_symmetry.space_group_name_H-M   'P 1'
#
loop_
_entity.id
_entity.type
_entity.pdbx_description
1 polymer ?
#
loop_
_entity_poly.entity_id
_entity_poly.type
_entity_poly.pdbx_seq_one_letter_code
_entity_poly.pdbx_strand_id
1 'polypeptide(L)' 'MPIKAEKESNVLSLADRRAFMKLPIKERRKIMARQANEMVSHYESETVREKLETLDIVEY' A
#
# COMPACT_ATOMS: atom_id res chain seq x y z
N MET A 1 14.04 -3.22 24.63
CA MET A 1 14.06 -4.24 23.56
C MET A 1 14.06 -3.51 22.22
N PRO A 2 15.01 -3.77 21.31
CA PRO A 2 15.09 -3.01 20.05
C PRO A 2 13.95 -3.44 19.12
N ILE A 3 13.21 -2.44 18.64
CA ILE A 3 12.17 -2.57 17.63
C ILE A 3 12.86 -3.10 16.36
N LYS A 4 12.46 -4.28 15.88
CA LYS A 4 13.02 -4.93 14.69
C LYS A 4 12.98 -3.98 13.49
N ALA A 5 14.14 -3.49 13.09
CA ALA A 5 14.41 -2.69 11.90
C ALA A 5 14.45 -3.57 10.64
N GLU A 6 13.37 -4.27 10.32
CA GLU A 6 13.27 -5.13 9.11
C GLU A 6 12.33 -4.54 8.02
N LYS A 7 11.94 -3.26 8.13
CA LYS A 7 11.00 -2.63 7.18
C LYS A 7 11.51 -1.34 6.51
N GLU A 8 12.82 -1.14 6.45
CA GLU A 8 13.44 0.06 5.85
C GLU A 8 13.91 -0.14 4.39
N SER A 9 13.82 -1.34 3.81
CA SER A 9 14.39 -1.63 2.48
C SER A 9 13.60 -1.10 1.28
N ASN A 10 12.47 -0.39 1.47
CA ASN A 10 11.66 0.09 0.36
C ASN A 10 10.99 1.46 0.63
N VAL A 11 11.74 2.41 1.18
CA VAL A 11 11.25 3.79 1.27
C VAL A 11 11.50 4.48 -0.08
N LEU A 12 10.43 4.69 -0.86
CA LEU A 12 10.50 5.46 -2.11
C LEU A 12 11.11 6.84 -1.85
N SER A 13 12.15 7.18 -2.62
CA SER A 13 12.77 8.50 -2.55
C SER A 13 11.81 9.58 -3.03
N LEU A 14 12.08 10.85 -2.70
CA LEU A 14 11.31 11.98 -3.23
C LEU A 14 11.39 12.06 -4.75
N ALA A 15 12.50 11.63 -5.35
CA ALA A 15 12.66 11.59 -6.80
C ALA A 15 11.70 10.55 -7.43
N ASP A 16 11.59 9.36 -6.83
CA ASP A 16 10.71 8.29 -7.33
C ASP A 16 9.23 8.69 -7.25
N ARG A 17 8.84 9.31 -6.13
CA ARG A 17 7.47 9.84 -5.96
C ARG A 17 7.15 10.91 -7.01
N ARG A 18 8.09 11.82 -7.27
CA ARG A 18 7.93 12.86 -8.30
C ARG A 18 7.87 12.26 -9.70
N ALA A 19 8.71 11.27 -10.00
CA ALA A 19 8.70 10.57 -11.28
C ALA A 19 7.34 9.89 -11.54
N PHE A 20 6.80 9.21 -10.54
CA PHE A 20 5.46 8.61 -10.62
C PHE A 20 4.37 9.67 -10.88
N MET A 21 4.41 10.80 -10.18
CA MET A 21 3.40 11.86 -10.33
C MET A 21 3.42 12.57 -11.69
N LYS A 22 4.56 12.53 -12.40
CA LYS A 22 4.69 13.06 -13.76
C LYS A 22 4.08 12.14 -14.83
N LEU A 23 3.79 10.89 -14.51
CA LEU A 23 3.16 9.98 -15.45
C LEU A 23 1.73 10.42 -15.78
N PRO A 24 1.25 10.21 -17.02
CA PRO A 24 -0.15 10.38 -17.35
C PRO A 24 -1.05 9.56 -16.43
N ILE A 25 -2.25 10.06 -16.14
CA ILE A 25 -3.24 9.38 -15.26
C ILE A 25 -3.46 7.92 -15.68
N LYS A 26 -3.51 7.64 -16.98
CA LYS A 26 -3.68 6.28 -17.52
C LYS A 26 -2.56 5.34 -17.09
N GLU A 27 -1.31 5.80 -17.13
CA GLU A 27 -0.15 4.97 -16.76
C GLU A 27 -0.08 4.77 -15.25
N ARG A 28 -0.38 5.81 -14.46
CA ARG A 28 -0.51 5.67 -13.00
C ARG A 28 -1.57 4.62 -12.64
N ARG A 29 -2.74 4.65 -13.30
CA ARG A 29 -3.81 3.65 -13.09
C ARG A 29 -3.36 2.22 -13.39
N LYS A 30 -2.61 2.00 -14.46
CA LYS A 30 -2.08 0.67 -14.80
C LYS A 30 -1.13 0.15 -13.71
N ILE A 31 -0.20 1.00 -13.26
CA ILE A 31 0.77 0.65 -12.22
C ILE A 31 0.04 0.30 -10.92
N MET A 32 -0.90 1.15 -10.48
CA MET A 32 -1.67 0.92 -9.26
C MET A 32 -2.56 -0.32 -9.35
N ALA A 33 -3.18 -0.59 -10.51
CA ALA A 33 -3.99 -1.80 -10.70
C ALA A 33 -3.15 -3.07 -10.60
N ARG A 34 -1.94 -3.08 -11.17
CA ARG A 34 -1.00 -4.20 -11.03
C ARG A 34 -0.63 -4.43 -9.56
N GLN A 35 -0.28 -3.36 -8.85
CA GLN A 35 0.06 -3.43 -7.42
C GLN A 35 -1.12 -3.94 -6.59
N ALA A 36 -2.34 -3.47 -6.86
CA ALA A 36 -3.54 -3.94 -6.17
C ALA A 36 -3.73 -5.45 -6.37
N ASN A 37 -3.60 -5.94 -7.61
CA ASN A 37 -3.73 -7.37 -7.93
C ASN A 37 -2.69 -8.23 -7.20
N GLU A 38 -1.45 -7.75 -7.06
CA GLU A 38 -0.39 -8.44 -6.31
C GLU A 38 -0.71 -8.53 -4.81
N MET A 39 -1.53 -7.63 -4.29
CA MET A 39 -1.93 -7.58 -2.88
C MET A 39 -3.25 -8.31 -2.57
N VAL A 40 -4.00 -8.75 -3.60
CA VAL A 40 -5.31 -9.38 -3.41
C VAL A 40 -5.24 -10.57 -2.46
N SER A 41 -4.28 -11.48 -2.67
CA SER A 41 -4.11 -12.68 -1.83
C SER A 41 -3.86 -12.35 -0.36
N HIS A 42 -3.21 -11.22 -0.07
CA HIS A 42 -2.98 -10.75 1.29
C HIS A 42 -4.26 -10.27 1.96
N TYR A 43 -5.08 -9.48 1.24
CA TYR A 43 -6.33 -8.92 1.76
C TYR A 43 -7.52 -9.87 1.72
N GLU A 44 -7.44 -10.95 0.93
CA GLU A 44 -8.46 -12.00 0.92
C GLU A 44 -8.35 -12.96 2.11
N SER A 45 -7.25 -12.92 2.86
CA SER A 45 -7.09 -13.74 4.06
C SER A 45 -8.07 -13.33 5.16
N GLU A 46 -8.73 -14.32 5.80
CA GLU A 46 -9.76 -14.11 6.84
C GLU A 46 -9.24 -13.21 7.98
N THR A 47 -8.00 -13.43 8.41
CA THR A 47 -7.35 -12.65 9.47
C THR A 47 -7.12 -11.18 9.13
N VAL A 48 -6.96 -10.83 7.85
CA VAL A 48 -6.81 -9.44 7.41
C VAL A 48 -8.19 -8.78 7.26
N ARG A 49 -9.19 -9.52 6.77
CA ARG A 49 -10.59 -9.06 6.67
C ARG A 49 -11.16 -8.71 8.05
N GLU A 50 -11.02 -9.60 9.03
CA GLU A 50 -11.50 -9.39 10.41
C GLU A 50 -10.87 -8.14 11.05
N LYS A 51 -9.56 -7.92 10.84
CA LYS A 51 -8.88 -6.72 11.34
C LYS A 51 -9.32 -5.43 10.63
N LEU A 52 -9.66 -5.50 9.35
CA LEU A 52 -10.16 -4.36 8.60
C LEU A 52 -11.54 -3.93 9.10
N GLU A 53 -12.40 -4.91 9.40
CA GLU A 53 -13.76 -4.70 9.94
C GLU A 53 -13.74 -4.17 11.37
N THR A 54 -12.68 -4.45 12.13
CA THR A 54 -12.51 -3.96 13.52
C THR A 54 -11.93 -2.54 13.60
N LEU A 55 -11.52 -1.93 12.48
CA LEU A 55 -11.11 -0.52 12.46
C LEU A 55 -12.37 0.35 12.54
N ASP A 56 -12.70 0.78 13.76
CA ASP A 56 -13.79 1.70 14.05
C ASP A 56 -13.73 2.93 13.12
N ILE A 57 -14.82 3.18 12.40
CA ILE A 57 -15.01 4.42 11.66
C ILE A 57 -15.20 5.51 12.72
N VAL A 58 -14.17 6.35 12.94
CA VAL A 58 -14.33 7.55 13.76
C VAL A 58 -15.13 8.57 12.96
N GLU A 59 -16.44 8.63 13.22
CA GLU A 59 -17.29 9.75 12.80
C GLU A 59 -16.95 10.98 13.67
N TYR A 60 -16.64 12.10 13.01
CA TYR A 60 -16.35 13.39 13.65
C TYR A 60 -17.59 14.28 13.73
#